data_AF-A0AAW2M9P1-F1
#
_entry.id   AF-A0AAW2M9P1-F1
#
_cell.length_a   1.000
_cell.length_b   1.000
_cell.length_c   1.000
_cell.angle_alpha   90.00
_cell.angle_beta   90.00
_cell.angle_gamma   90.00
#
_symmetry.space_group_name_H-M   'P 1'
#
loop_
_entity.id
_entity.type
_entity.pdbx_description
1 polymer ?
#
loop_
_entity_poly.entity_id
_entity_poly.type
_entity_poly.pdbx_seq_one_letter_code
_entity_poly.pdbx_strand_id
1 'polypeptide(L)'
;MSNVSGLSTTSLPQLSFKLSGGALFSPPPQNYFIDTAEGVKCLALQPVVSESGFSVIGNLMQQGYTLEFDKDRSRLGFTRHGCAVP
;
A
#
# COMPACT_ATOMS: atom_id res chain seq x y z
N MET A 1 7.92 -11.73 -11.07
CA MET A 1 6.99 -11.34 -12.14
C MET A 1 5.82 -12.30 -12.09
N SER A 2 4.59 -11.80 -11.95
CA SER A 2 3.40 -12.65 -11.99
C SER A 2 2.73 -12.45 -13.35
N ASN A 3 2.65 -13.50 -14.17
CA ASN A 3 2.00 -13.45 -15.48
C ASN A 3 0.49 -13.57 -15.31
N VAL A 4 -0.28 -12.68 -15.95
CA VAL A 4 -1.72 -12.52 -15.71
C VAL A 4 -2.58 -12.60 -16.98
N SER A 5 -1.98 -12.85 -18.14
CA SER A 5 -2.69 -12.97 -19.41
C SER A 5 -3.67 -14.15 -19.42
N GLY A 6 -4.98 -13.89 -19.54
CA GLY A 6 -6.02 -14.92 -19.73
C GLY A 6 -6.98 -15.16 -18.56
N LEU A 7 -6.85 -14.44 -17.44
CA LEU A 7 -7.79 -14.51 -16.32
C LEU A 7 -8.88 -13.43 -16.45
N SER A 8 -10.15 -13.83 -16.58
CA SER A 8 -11.30 -12.92 -16.72
C SER A 8 -11.53 -12.00 -15.52
N THR A 9 -11.07 -12.41 -14.33
CA THR A 9 -10.93 -11.58 -13.13
C THR A 9 -9.72 -12.05 -12.33
N THR A 10 -8.56 -11.43 -12.49
CA THR A 10 -7.40 -11.75 -11.64
C THR A 10 -7.68 -11.31 -10.21
N SER A 11 -7.91 -12.27 -9.31
CA SER A 11 -7.84 -12.02 -7.87
C SER A 11 -6.38 -11.82 -7.47
N LEU A 12 -5.97 -10.57 -7.28
CA LEU A 12 -4.66 -10.24 -6.72
C LEU A 12 -4.65 -10.55 -5.21
N PRO A 13 -3.52 -10.99 -4.62
CA PRO A 13 -3.44 -11.24 -3.20
C PRO A 13 -3.66 -9.96 -2.41
N GLN A 14 -4.40 -10.07 -1.31
CA GLN A 14 -4.59 -8.97 -0.36
C GLN A 14 -3.34 -8.84 0.53
N LEU A 15 -2.94 -7.60 0.79
CA LEU A 15 -1.82 -7.27 1.67
C LEU A 15 -2.31 -6.39 2.81
N SER A 16 -1.80 -6.63 4.02
CA SER A 16 -2.11 -5.79 5.18
C SER A 16 -0.92 -5.71 6.12
N PHE A 17 -0.70 -4.53 6.68
CA PHE A 17 0.30 -4.27 7.70
C PHE A 17 -0.37 -4.24 9.06
N LYS A 18 0.05 -5.14 9.95
CA LYS A 18 -0.31 -5.08 11.38
C LYS A 18 0.65 -4.13 12.07
N LEU A 19 0.16 -2.96 12.44
CA LEU A 19 0.92 -1.91 13.10
C LEU A 19 0.78 -2.02 14.63
N SER A 20 1.61 -1.26 15.34
CA SER A 20 1.54 -1.14 16.79
C SER A 20 0.14 -0.68 17.23
N GLY A 21 -0.29 -1.12 18.42
CA GLY A 21 -1.64 -0.85 18.92
C GLY A 21 -2.75 -1.68 18.26
N GLY A 22 -2.40 -2.66 17.41
CA GLY A 22 -3.37 -3.56 16.77
C GLY A 22 -4.05 -2.98 15.53
N ALA A 23 -3.64 -1.78 15.09
CA ALA A 23 -4.17 -1.15 13.89
C ALA A 23 -3.77 -1.95 12.63
N LEU A 24 -4.71 -2.08 11.69
CA LEU A 24 -4.50 -2.80 10.43
C LEU A 24 -4.54 -1.82 9.25
N PHE A 25 -3.41 -1.62 8.60
CA PHE A 25 -3.32 -0.83 7.37
C PHE A 25 -3.41 -1.76 6.16
N SER A 26 -4.56 -1.73 5.47
CA SER A 26 -4.89 -2.65 4.38
C SER A 26 -5.10 -1.89 3.06
N PRO A 27 -4.04 -1.40 2.39
CA PRO A 27 -4.18 -0.74 1.09
C PRO A 27 -4.80 -1.70 0.06
N PRO A 28 -5.57 -1.23 -0.93
CA PRO A 28 -6.15 -2.11 -1.93
C PRO A 28 -5.08 -2.52 -2.97
N PRO A 29 -5.29 -3.61 -3.73
CA PRO A 29 -4.28 -4.15 -4.67
C PRO A 29 -3.69 -3.13 -5.65
N GLN A 30 -4.48 -2.16 -6.09
CA GLN A 30 -4.03 -1.11 -7.02
C GLN A 30 -2.92 -0.22 -6.45
N ASN A 31 -2.77 -0.19 -5.12
CA ASN A 31 -1.76 0.60 -4.44
C ASN A 31 -0.42 -0.14 -4.28
N TYR A 32 -0.34 -1.42 -4.67
CA TYR A 32 0.91 -2.20 -4.65
C TYR A 32 1.08 -3.16 -5.85
N PHE A 33 0.15 -3.19 -6.79
CA PHE A 33 0.33 -3.78 -8.13
C PHE A 33 0.16 -2.71 -9.19
N ILE A 34 1.25 -2.37 -9.88
CA ILE A 34 1.28 -1.33 -10.90
C ILE A 34 1.29 -1.92 -12.31
N ASP A 35 0.60 -1.28 -13.25
CA ASP A 35 0.67 -1.62 -14.67
C ASP A 35 1.96 -1.09 -15.28
N THR A 36 2.78 -1.96 -15.87
CA THR A 36 4.06 -1.58 -16.49
C THR A 36 4.07 -1.78 -18.01
N ALA A 37 3.16 -2.61 -18.52
CA ALA A 37 2.90 -2.83 -19.94
C ALA A 37 1.51 -3.46 -20.09
N GLU A 38 1.01 -3.57 -21.32
CA GLU A 38 -0.26 -4.24 -21.61
C GLU A 38 -0.25 -5.68 -21.07
N GLY A 39 -1.21 -6.01 -20.19
CA GLY A 39 -1.31 -7.33 -19.56
C GLY A 39 -0.26 -7.64 -18.50
N VAL A 40 0.63 -6.70 -18.14
CA VAL A 40 1.72 -6.91 -17.16
C VAL A 40 1.53 -6.03 -15.94
N LYS A 41 1.34 -6.68 -14.78
CA LYS A 41 1.35 -6.04 -13.46
C LYS A 41 2.61 -6.41 -12.67
N CYS A 42 3.25 -5.41 -12.08
CA CYS A 42 4.41 -5.57 -11.22
C CYS A 42 4.04 -5.33 -9.75
N LEU A 43 4.56 -6.16 -8.85
CA LEU A 43 4.47 -5.92 -7.41
C LEU A 43 5.39 -4.75 -7.04
N ALA A 44 4.84 -3.68 -6.50
CA ALA A 44 5.55 -2.47 -6.10
C ALA A 44 6.16 -2.60 -4.68
N LEU A 45 6.87 -3.71 -4.45
CA LEU A 45 7.71 -3.91 -3.27
C LEU A 45 9.15 -4.16 -3.74
N GLN A 46 10.08 -3.40 -3.16
CA GLN A 46 11.50 -3.52 -3.48
C GLN A 46 12.27 -3.96 -2.22
N PRO A 47 13.31 -4.80 -2.39
CA PRO A 47 14.15 -5.20 -1.27
C PRO A 47 14.94 -4.01 -0.74
N VAL A 48 15.12 -3.98 0.58
CA VAL A 48 16.05 -3.05 1.23
C VAL A 48 17.45 -3.63 1.08
N VAL A 49 18.34 -2.91 0.38
CA VAL A 49 19.68 -3.41 0.01
C VAL A 49 20.77 -3.11 1.04
N SER A 50 20.55 -2.14 1.93
CA SER A 50 21.49 -1.78 2.98
C SER A 50 21.14 -2.49 4.30
N GLU A 51 22.13 -3.01 5.01
CA GLU A 51 21.93 -3.65 6.33
C GLU A 51 21.34 -2.69 7.37
N SER A 52 21.64 -1.39 7.27
CA SER A 52 21.06 -0.32 8.10
C SER A 52 19.78 0.29 7.51
N GLY A 53 19.24 -0.29 6.44
CA GLY A 53 18.08 0.24 5.75
C GLY A 53 16.78 -0.01 6.53
N PHE A 54 15.79 0.83 6.27
CA PHE A 54 14.47 0.72 6.85
C PHE A 54 13.42 0.49 5.77
N SER A 55 12.31 -0.15 6.13
CA SER A 55 11.16 -0.31 5.24
C SER A 55 10.47 1.03 5.03
N VAL A 56 10.08 1.33 3.80
CA VAL A 56 9.41 2.58 3.42
C VAL A 56 8.05 2.27 2.81
N ILE A 57 6.98 2.81 3.39
CA ILE A 57 5.66 2.84 2.76
C ILE A 57 5.62 4.05 1.83
N GLY A 58 5.78 3.80 0.53
CA GLY A 58 5.79 4.85 -0.50
C GLY A 58 4.41 5.46 -0.76
N ASN A 59 4.40 6.56 -1.53
CA ASN A 59 3.19 7.32 -1.88
C ASN A 59 2.05 6.44 -2.43
N LEU A 60 2.35 5.49 -3.32
CA LEU A 60 1.34 4.61 -3.91
C LEU A 60 0.54 3.87 -2.86
N MET A 61 1.17 3.28 -1.84
CA MET A 61 0.48 2.59 -0.75
C MET A 61 -0.41 3.51 0.08
N GLN A 62 -0.15 4.82 0.08
CA GLN A 62 -0.87 5.84 0.85
C GLN A 62 -2.05 6.46 0.09
N GLN A 63 -2.13 6.32 -1.23
CA GLN A 63 -3.20 6.91 -2.03
C GLN A 63 -4.60 6.41 -1.61
N GLY A 64 -5.57 7.33 -1.54
CA GLY A 64 -6.92 7.02 -1.07
C GLY A 64 -7.06 6.92 0.45
N TYR A 65 -6.03 7.30 1.20
CA TYR A 65 -6.08 7.47 2.65
C TYR A 65 -5.90 8.94 3.04
N THR A 66 -6.57 9.35 4.11
CA THR A 66 -6.14 10.48 4.93
C THR A 66 -5.14 9.97 5.96
N LEU A 67 -3.98 10.62 6.01
CA LEU A 67 -2.93 10.35 6.99
C LEU A 67 -2.81 11.53 7.94
N GLU A 68 -2.86 11.25 9.24
CA GLU A 68 -2.68 12.23 10.30
C GLU A 68 -1.35 11.98 11.01
N PHE A 69 -0.50 13.00 11.04
CA PHE A 69 0.79 12.96 11.71
C PHE A 69 0.71 13.73 13.03
N ASP A 70 0.35 13.04 14.10
CA ASP A 70 0.24 13.61 15.43
C ASP A 70 1.61 13.56 16.14
N LYS A 71 2.34 14.66 16.01
CA LYS A 71 3.69 14.80 16.58
C LYS A 71 3.65 14.88 18.11
N ASP A 72 2.65 15.53 18.67
CA ASP A 72 2.54 15.77 20.11
C ASP A 72 2.33 14.46 20.89
N ARG A 73 1.52 13.55 20.33
CA ARG A 73 1.29 12.22 20.91
C ARG A 73 2.18 11.13 20.30
N SER A 74 3.05 11.49 19.35
CA SER A 74 3.93 10.56 18.62
C SER A 74 3.16 9.39 17.99
N ARG A 75 2.09 9.72 17.26
CA ARG A 75 1.18 8.75 16.63
C ARG A 75 0.99 9.05 15.13
N LEU A 76 0.73 7.99 14.38
CA LEU A 76 0.29 8.04 13.00
C LEU A 76 -1.15 7.53 12.94
N GLY A 77 -2.06 8.36 12.45
CA GLY A 77 -3.44 7.99 12.15
C GLY A 77 -3.64 7.77 10.66
N PHE A 78 -4.54 6.86 10.28
CA PHE A 78 -4.93 6.64 8.89
C PHE A 78 -6.39 6.23 8.77
N THR A 79 -7.07 6.71 7.72
CA THR A 79 -8.43 6.30 7.38
C THR A 79 -8.63 6.34 5.87
N ARG A 80 -9.48 5.45 5.34
CA ARG A 80 -9.89 5.49 3.92
C ARG A 80 -10.89 6.61 3.61
N HIS A 81 -11.42 7.27 4.64
CA HIS A 81 -12.36 8.37 4.47
C HIS A 81 -11.58 9.67 4.23
N GLY A 82 -11.50 10.09 2.96
CA GLY A 82 -11.00 11.42 2.60
C GLY A 82 -12.00 12.50 3.02
N CYS A 83 -11.52 13.55 3.69
CA CYS A 83 -12.33 14.76 3.89
C CYS A 83 -12.53 15.48 2.55
N ALA A 84 -13.58 15.12 1.82
CA ALA A 84 -14.30 15.95 0.85
C ALA A 84 -15.61 15.24 0.43
N VAL A 85 -16.51 15.03 1.38
CA VAL A 85 -17.95 15.12 1.12
C VAL A 85 -18.45 16.17 2.11
N PRO A 86 -19.23 17.18 1.68
CA PRO A 86 -19.93 18.08 2.60
C PRO A 86 -20.72 17.33 3.66
#